data_AF-A0A956EXR9-F1
#
_entry.id   AF-A0A956EXR9-F1
#
_cell.length_a   1.000
_cell.length_b   1.000
_cell.length_c   1.000
_cell.angle_alpha   90.00
_cell.angle_beta   90.00
_cell.angle_gamma   90.00
#
_symmetry.space_group_name_H-M   'P 1'
#
loop_
_entity.id
_entity.type
_entity.pdbx_description
1 polymer ?
#
loop_
_entity_poly.entity_id
_entity_poly.type
_entity_poly.pdbx_seq_one_letter_code
_entity_poly.pdbx_strand_id
1 'polypeptide(L)'
;CFDHDDATGTFSPRANVKKSLARVRPSRVAGWPKRFAFDRTTGTFELDFQGDPSIKGPHLIAIAPLLGAPLSVTCDAKSVTAEEVETGEFSVACGNDSEQHQIRVEVTPLP
;
A
#
# COMPACT_ATOMS: atom_id res chain seq x y z
N CYS A 1 -20.48 5.64 2.24
CA CYS A 1 -21.57 6.04 1.32
C CYS A 1 -21.98 4.81 0.53
N PHE A 2 -23.26 4.47 0.56
CA PHE A 2 -23.84 3.29 -0.06
C PHE A 2 -25.01 3.72 -0.96
N ASP A 3 -25.28 2.93 -1.99
CA ASP A 3 -26.53 2.97 -2.73
C ASP A 3 -27.44 1.90 -2.16
N HIS A 4 -28.67 2.30 -1.84
CA HIS A 4 -29.72 1.39 -1.43
C HIS A 4 -30.40 0.83 -2.67
N ASP A 5 -30.51 -0.48 -2.75
CA ASP A 5 -31.31 -1.18 -3.74
C ASP A 5 -32.66 -1.55 -3.10
N ASP A 6 -33.72 -0.82 -3.47
CA ASP A 6 -35.08 -1.05 -2.96
C ASP A 6 -35.63 -2.45 -3.29
N ALA A 7 -35.14 -3.09 -4.37
CA ALA A 7 -35.62 -4.41 -4.77
C ALA A 7 -35.08 -5.54 -3.89
N THR A 8 -33.90 -5.35 -3.31
CA THR A 8 -33.23 -6.36 -2.47
C THR A 8 -33.10 -5.92 -1.00
N GLY A 9 -33.39 -4.66 -0.69
CA GLY A 9 -33.16 -4.06 0.62
C GLY A 9 -31.68 -3.98 1.00
N THR A 10 -30.78 -4.12 0.02
CA THR A 10 -29.34 -4.19 0.28
C THR A 10 -28.66 -2.85 0.03
N PHE A 11 -27.59 -2.60 0.78
CA PHE A 11 -26.72 -1.45 0.58
C PHE A 11 -25.45 -1.89 -0.12
N SER A 12 -25.21 -1.38 -1.32
CA SER A 12 -23.97 -1.62 -2.06
C SER A 12 -23.06 -0.40 -2.00
N PRO A 13 -21.72 -0.57 -1.84
CA PRO A 13 -20.85 0.60 -1.77
C PRO A 13 -20.73 1.25 -3.16
N ARG A 14 -20.92 2.57 -3.23
CA ARG A 14 -20.93 3.32 -4.50
C ARG A 14 -19.60 3.18 -5.23
N ALA A 15 -19.65 2.87 -6.53
CA ALA A 15 -18.45 2.59 -7.32
C ALA A 15 -17.45 3.76 -7.36
N ASN A 16 -17.97 5.00 -7.49
CA ASN A 16 -17.14 6.21 -7.45
C ASN A 16 -16.44 6.40 -6.09
N VAL A 17 -17.13 6.10 -4.99
CA VAL A 17 -16.57 6.22 -3.64
C VAL A 17 -15.49 5.15 -3.42
N LYS A 18 -15.70 3.91 -3.89
CA LYS A 18 -14.66 2.88 -3.87
C LYS A 18 -13.40 3.33 -4.60
N LYS A 19 -13.54 3.89 -5.80
CA LYS A 19 -12.41 4.43 -6.58
C LYS A 19 -11.73 5.60 -5.87
N SER A 20 -12.49 6.52 -5.29
CA SER A 20 -11.94 7.69 -4.58
C SER A 20 -11.16 7.32 -3.31
N LEU A 21 -11.53 6.22 -2.66
CA LEU A 21 -10.89 5.75 -1.42
C LEU A 21 -9.77 4.72 -1.65
N ALA A 22 -9.71 4.12 -2.85
CA ALA A 22 -8.69 3.16 -3.23
C ALA A 22 -7.31 3.80 -3.18
N ARG A 23 -6.43 3.21 -2.39
CA ARG A 23 -5.06 3.68 -2.17
C ARG A 23 -4.13 2.55 -1.80
N VAL A 24 -2.84 2.75 -2.05
CA VAL A 24 -1.76 2.03 -1.37
C VAL A 24 -1.44 2.77 -0.07
N ARG A 25 -1.21 2.04 1.03
CA ARG A 25 -0.86 2.62 2.33
C ARG A 25 0.01 1.68 3.16
N PRO A 26 0.83 2.19 4.09
CA PRO A 26 1.47 1.33 5.07
C PRO A 26 0.42 0.83 6.08
N SER A 27 0.40 -0.48 6.31
CA SER A 27 -0.30 -1.11 7.44
C SER A 27 0.62 -1.26 8.65
N ARG A 28 1.88 -1.65 8.42
CA ARG A 28 2.94 -1.75 9.44
C ARG A 28 4.28 -1.33 8.83
N VAL A 29 5.08 -0.63 9.61
CA VAL A 29 6.41 -0.17 9.21
C VAL A 29 7.43 -0.71 10.20
N ALA A 30 8.47 -1.37 9.70
CA ALA A 30 9.61 -1.83 10.49
C ALA A 30 10.57 -0.65 10.77
N GLY A 31 10.08 0.34 11.50
CA GLY A 31 10.80 1.56 11.82
C GLY A 31 9.86 2.74 12.05
N TRP A 32 10.40 3.94 11.91
CA TRP A 32 9.70 5.20 12.11
C TRP A 32 9.34 5.85 10.77
N PRO A 33 8.07 5.85 10.36
CA PRO A 33 7.66 6.48 9.10
C PRO A 33 7.80 8.01 9.20
N LYS A 34 8.44 8.62 8.21
CA LYS A 34 8.61 10.07 8.10
C LYS A 34 7.57 10.69 7.17
N ARG A 35 7.37 10.05 6.02
CA ARG A 35 6.46 10.51 4.97
C ARG A 35 5.94 9.31 4.20
N PHE A 36 4.68 9.36 3.79
CA PHE A 36 4.18 8.48 2.75
C PHE A 36 3.19 9.23 1.87
N ALA A 37 3.14 8.85 0.60
CA ALA A 37 2.22 9.43 -0.38
C ALA A 37 1.82 8.36 -1.40
N PHE A 38 0.57 8.44 -1.87
CA PHE A 38 0.10 7.66 -3.00
C PHE A 38 -0.43 8.61 -4.06
N ASP A 39 0.20 8.60 -5.22
CA ASP A 39 -0.27 9.28 -6.41
C ASP A 39 -1.13 8.33 -7.23
N ARG A 40 -2.43 8.59 -7.23
CA ARG A 40 -3.42 7.79 -7.96
C ARG A 40 -3.27 7.87 -9.48
N THR A 41 -2.74 8.98 -9.99
CA THR A 41 -2.61 9.24 -11.44
C THR A 41 -1.47 8.46 -12.05
N THR A 42 -0.38 8.29 -11.30
CA THR A 42 0.80 7.51 -11.70
C THR A 42 0.79 6.09 -11.13
N GLY A 43 -0.09 5.80 -10.17
CA GLY A 43 -0.10 4.52 -9.46
C GLY A 43 1.13 4.32 -8.57
N THR A 44 1.82 5.42 -8.18
CA THR A 44 3.06 5.35 -7.41
C THR A 44 2.80 5.63 -5.94
N PHE A 45 3.25 4.71 -5.08
CA PHE A 45 3.32 4.89 -3.64
C PHE A 45 4.77 5.02 -3.20
N GLU A 46 5.04 5.98 -2.32
CA GLU A 46 6.34 6.21 -1.70
C GLU A 46 6.18 6.24 -0.18
N LEU A 47 7.11 5.60 0.51
CA LEU A 47 7.25 5.59 1.96
C LEU A 47 8.71 5.89 2.31
N ASP A 48 8.94 7.04 2.93
CA ASP A 48 10.21 7.39 3.55
C ASP A 48 10.14 7.04 5.04
N PHE A 49 11.12 6.31 5.53
CA PHE A 49 11.18 5.90 6.93
C PHE A 49 12.61 5.87 7.45
N GLN A 50 12.75 5.89 8.78
CA GLN A 50 13.99 5.52 9.44
C GLN A 50 13.86 4.09 9.95
N GLY A 51 14.80 3.22 9.62
CA GLY A 51 14.80 1.83 10.08
C GLY A 51 14.89 1.74 11.61
N ASP A 52 14.40 0.62 12.16
CA ASP A 52 14.64 0.25 13.56
C ASP A 52 15.18 -1.18 13.65
N PRO A 53 16.44 -1.38 14.04
CA PRO A 53 17.07 -2.69 14.05
C PRO A 53 16.50 -3.62 15.14
N SER A 54 15.72 -3.09 16.10
CA SER A 54 15.03 -3.91 17.09
C SER A 54 13.81 -4.63 16.51
N ILE A 55 13.24 -4.12 15.40
CA ILE A 55 12.11 -4.72 14.72
C ILE A 55 12.62 -5.76 13.71
N LYS A 56 12.23 -7.02 13.91
CA LYS A 56 12.65 -8.14 13.04
C LYS A 56 11.60 -8.52 11.98
N GLY A 57 10.40 -7.96 12.06
CA GLY A 57 9.32 -8.21 11.11
C GLY A 57 9.47 -7.37 9.83
N PRO A 58 8.80 -7.78 8.73
CA PRO A 58 8.78 -7.00 7.49
C PRO A 58 7.86 -5.78 7.61
N HIS A 59 7.94 -4.89 6.61
CA HIS A 59 6.91 -3.88 6.38
C HIS A 59 5.67 -4.55 5.80
N LEU A 60 4.48 -4.10 6.18
CA LEU A 60 3.23 -4.52 5.56
C LEU A 60 2.62 -3.33 4.82
N ILE A 61 2.42 -3.49 3.51
CA ILE A 61 1.85 -2.49 2.63
C ILE A 61 0.49 -3.00 2.14
N ALA A 62 -0.57 -2.27 2.49
CA ALA A 62 -1.92 -2.57 2.00
C ALA A 62 -2.16 -1.88 0.65
N ILE A 63 -2.60 -2.66 -0.33
CA ILE A 63 -2.99 -2.24 -1.67
C ILE A 63 -4.48 -2.49 -1.82
N ALA A 64 -5.24 -1.42 -2.11
CA ALA A 64 -6.68 -1.56 -2.31
C ALA A 64 -6.97 -2.55 -3.47
N PRO A 65 -7.97 -3.46 -3.34
CA PRO A 65 -8.22 -4.51 -4.33
C PRO A 65 -8.44 -4.02 -5.77
N LEU A 66 -8.96 -2.79 -5.94
CA LEU A 66 -9.14 -2.17 -7.25
C LEU A 66 -7.82 -1.86 -8.00
N LEU A 67 -6.70 -1.80 -7.28
CA LEU A 67 -5.36 -1.52 -7.82
C LEU A 67 -4.61 -2.79 -8.24
N GLY A 68 -5.11 -3.96 -7.85
CA GLY A 68 -4.49 -5.26 -8.12
C GLY A 68 -3.24 -5.53 -7.28
N ALA A 69 -2.43 -6.48 -7.73
CA ALA A 69 -1.11 -6.78 -7.17
C ALA A 69 -0.08 -5.70 -7.56
N PRO A 70 1.02 -5.53 -6.80
CA PRO A 70 2.07 -4.59 -7.16
C PRO A 70 2.75 -5.02 -8.47
N LEU A 71 2.99 -4.04 -9.35
CA LEU A 71 3.75 -4.21 -10.59
C LEU A 71 5.26 -4.25 -10.31
N SER A 72 5.71 -3.41 -9.37
CA SER A 72 7.10 -3.35 -8.93
C SER A 72 7.15 -2.88 -7.46
N VAL A 73 8.17 -3.35 -6.73
CA VAL A 73 8.50 -2.86 -5.40
C VAL A 73 10.00 -2.64 -5.33
N THR A 74 10.40 -1.47 -4.83
CA THR A 74 11.82 -1.14 -4.61
C THR A 74 12.07 -0.68 -3.18
N CYS A 75 13.26 -1.01 -2.69
CA CYS A 75 13.85 -0.51 -1.46
C CYS A 75 15.15 0.22 -1.85
N ASP A 76 15.23 1.52 -1.59
CA ASP A 76 16.37 2.37 -1.98
C ASP A 76 16.77 2.20 -3.46
N ALA A 77 15.76 2.26 -4.34
CA ALA A 77 15.85 2.05 -5.78
C ALA A 77 16.31 0.65 -6.23
N LYS A 78 16.46 -0.32 -5.31
CA LYS A 78 16.73 -1.73 -5.64
C LYS A 78 15.44 -2.53 -5.63
N SER A 79 15.20 -3.32 -6.68
CA SER A 79 14.04 -4.21 -6.73
C SER A 79 14.07 -5.23 -5.60
N VAL A 80 12.93 -5.39 -4.94
CA VAL A 80 12.71 -6.38 -3.88
C VAL A 80 11.44 -7.17 -4.15
N THR A 81 11.33 -8.36 -3.58
CA THR A 81 10.12 -9.16 -3.65
C THR A 81 9.11 -8.64 -2.64
N ALA A 82 7.83 -8.66 -3.03
CA ALA A 82 6.71 -8.47 -2.12
C ALA A 82 5.83 -9.71 -2.12
N GLU A 83 5.49 -10.21 -0.93
CA GLU A 83 4.70 -11.42 -0.75
C GLU A 83 3.35 -11.08 -0.15
N GLU A 84 2.25 -11.51 -0.78
CA GLU A 84 0.91 -11.30 -0.22
C GLU A 84 0.74 -12.18 1.02
N VAL A 85 0.48 -11.55 2.18
CA VAL A 85 0.28 -12.24 3.46
C VAL A 85 -1.19 -12.37 3.83
N GLU A 86 -2.00 -11.42 3.39
CA GLU A 86 -3.45 -11.41 3.48
C GLU A 86 -3.99 -10.70 2.22
N THR A 87 -5.28 -10.86 1.91
CA THR A 87 -5.86 -10.28 0.69
C THR A 87 -5.63 -8.76 0.61
N GLY A 88 -4.80 -8.35 -0.34
CA GLY A 88 -4.42 -6.95 -0.55
C GLY A 88 -3.41 -6.41 0.46
N GLU A 89 -2.70 -7.25 1.21
CA GLU A 89 -1.61 -6.83 2.12
C GLU A 89 -0.32 -7.59 1.80
N PHE A 90 0.76 -6.84 1.58
CA PHE A 90 2.03 -7.34 1.07
C PHE A 90 3.18 -7.10 2.06
N SER A 91 3.93 -8.15 2.34
CA SER A 91 5.19 -8.14 3.09
C SER A 91 6.34 -7.63 2.21
N VAL A 92 7.08 -6.65 2.70
CA VAL A 92 8.27 -6.07 2.05
C VAL A 92 9.43 -6.02 3.03
N ALA A 93 10.57 -6.62 2.68
CA ALA A 93 11.80 -6.56 3.46
C ALA A 93 12.66 -5.37 2.99
N CYS A 94 12.91 -4.39 3.87
CA CYS A 94 13.70 -3.20 3.58
C CYS A 94 14.17 -2.53 4.89
N GLY A 95 15.40 -2.01 4.92
CA GLY A 95 15.89 -1.11 5.98
C GLY A 95 15.80 -1.65 7.41
N ASN A 96 16.59 -2.66 7.74
CA ASN A 96 16.65 -3.28 9.08
C ASN A 96 17.76 -2.70 9.98
N ASP A 97 18.25 -1.51 9.66
CA ASP A 97 19.26 -0.76 10.41
C ASP A 97 18.63 0.51 11.00
N SER A 98 19.42 1.54 11.33
CA SER A 98 18.92 2.82 11.89
C SER A 98 18.98 3.99 10.89
N GLU A 99 19.25 3.70 9.62
CA GLU A 99 19.41 4.66 8.54
C GLU A 99 18.05 5.04 7.91
N GLN A 100 18.11 5.97 6.94
CA GLN A 100 16.93 6.38 6.18
C GLN A 100 16.79 5.53 4.94
N HIS A 101 15.58 5.08 4.70
CA HIS A 101 15.24 4.24 3.56
C HIS A 101 13.96 4.72 2.90
N GLN A 102 13.80 4.31 1.65
CA GLN A 102 12.60 4.53 0.87
C GLN A 102 12.07 3.21 0.31
N ILE A 103 10.80 2.93 0.58
CA ILE A 103 10.03 1.93 -0.16
C ILE A 103 9.21 2.64 -1.22
N ARG A 104 9.30 2.17 -2.47
CA ARG A 104 8.42 2.61 -3.54
C ARG A 104 7.69 1.41 -4.14
N VAL A 105 6.38 1.56 -4.31
CA VAL A 105 5.48 0.53 -4.86
C VAL A 105 4.76 1.12 -6.05
N GLU A 106 4.76 0.39 -7.17
CA GLU A 106 4.00 0.76 -8.36
C GLU A 106 2.83 -0.21 -8.53
N VAL A 107 1.65 0.35 -8.78
CA VAL A 107 0.42 -0.39 -9.04
C VAL A 107 -0.24 0.12 -10.31
N THR A 108 -1.30 -0.55 -10.75
CA THR A 108 -2.07 -0.06 -11.89
C THR A 108 -2.72 1.30 -11.54
N PRO A 109 -2.50 2.36 -12.33
CA PRO A 109 -3.12 3.67 -12.07
C PRO A 109 -4.65 3.62 -12.15
N LEU A 110 -5.30 4.48 -11.38
CA LEU A 110 -6.75 4.68 -11.50
C LEU A 110 -7.03 6.00 -12.23
N PRO A 111 -7.83 5.99 -13.32
CA PRO A 111 -8.25 7.20 -14.01
C PRO A 111 -9.18 8.08 -13.15
#